data_AF-A0A6G0XDR5-F1
#
_entry.id   AF-A0A6G0XDR5-F1
#
_cell.length_a   1.000
_cell.length_b   1.000
_cell.length_c   1.000
_cell.angle_alpha   90.00
_cell.angle_beta   90.00
_cell.angle_gamma   90.00
#
_symmetry.space_group_name_H-M   'P 1'
#
loop_
_entity.id
_entity.type
_entity.pdbx_description
1 polymer ?
#
loop_
_entity_poly.entity_id
_entity_poly.type
_entity_poly.pdbx_seq_one_letter_code
_entity_poly.pdbx_strand_id
1 'polypeptide(L)'
;MDAVEDTSDEHVEESQQQENTRRLQSERAPNKRKRYTMASQFVDEIKRINSAAEREFEVFSSMLKPKTEVSYSIKAVEVLQSEFSSILDMDEMIAAFEVVENENRAAMFLHMQGPVREAWLIRQVENLRST
;
A
#
# COMPACT_ATOMS: atom_id res chain seq x y z
N MET A 1 25.99 65.34 -18.83
CA MET A 1 25.61 63.96 -19.18
C MET A 1 24.10 63.90 -19.06
N ASP A 2 23.34 64.50 -19.99
CA ASP A 2 23.30 64.20 -21.44
C ASP A 2 22.97 62.72 -21.65
N ALA A 3 22.08 62.28 -22.53
CA ALA A 3 21.15 62.92 -23.45
C ALA A 3 20.31 61.76 -24.05
N VAL A 4 19.24 62.13 -24.76
CA VAL A 4 18.54 61.43 -25.86
C VAL A 4 17.84 60.08 -25.57
N GLU A 5 16.50 59.95 -25.71
CA GLU A 5 15.59 60.16 -26.87
C GLU A 5 15.74 59.13 -28.01
N ASP A 6 14.61 58.95 -28.71
CA ASP A 6 14.35 58.25 -29.98
C ASP A 6 14.18 56.73 -29.94
N THR A 7 13.18 56.12 -30.56
CA THR A 7 12.13 56.53 -31.54
C THR A 7 11.12 55.36 -31.57
N SER A 8 9.83 55.59 -31.32
CA SER A 8 8.74 55.77 -32.31
C SER A 8 8.49 54.58 -33.25
N ASP A 9 7.22 54.12 -33.27
CA ASP A 9 6.36 53.98 -34.46
C ASP A 9 5.30 52.89 -34.21
N GLU A 10 4.04 53.30 -34.02
CA GLU A 10 3.04 53.43 -35.09
C GLU A 10 2.57 52.04 -35.57
N HIS A 11 1.36 51.64 -35.20
CA HIS A 11 0.11 51.89 -35.92
C HIS A 11 -0.12 50.92 -37.09
N VAL A 12 -1.40 50.68 -37.34
CA VAL A 12 -1.99 50.00 -38.50
C VAL A 12 -2.09 48.48 -38.37
N GLU A 13 -3.25 48.08 -37.82
CA GLU A 13 -3.93 46.85 -38.20
C GLU A 13 -4.08 46.81 -39.73
N GLU A 14 -3.24 46.03 -40.39
CA GLU A 14 -3.32 45.81 -41.82
C GLU A 14 -4.41 44.77 -42.11
N SER A 15 -5.43 45.29 -42.77
CA SER A 15 -6.44 44.55 -43.52
C SER A 15 -5.83 43.41 -44.34
N GLN A 16 -6.50 42.26 -44.37
CA GLN A 16 -6.71 41.58 -45.65
C GLN A 16 -7.91 40.63 -45.58
N GLN A 17 -8.98 41.10 -46.23
CA GLN A 17 -10.06 40.32 -46.78
C GLN A 17 -9.54 39.01 -47.39
N GLN A 18 -10.14 37.89 -47.02
CA GLN A 18 -10.34 36.81 -47.97
C GLN A 18 -11.64 36.06 -47.63
N GLU A 19 -12.73 36.70 -48.05
CA GLU A 19 -13.95 36.00 -48.40
C GLU A 19 -13.68 35.00 -49.53
N ASN A 20 -14.32 33.83 -49.41
CA ASN A 20 -14.75 32.96 -50.49
C ASN A 20 -13.67 32.42 -51.46
N THR A 21 -13.24 31.18 -51.21
CA THR A 21 -13.30 30.16 -52.28
C THR A 21 -13.84 28.83 -51.75
N ARG A 22 -15.05 28.55 -52.24
CA ARG A 22 -15.72 27.27 -52.44
C ARG A 22 -14.84 26.01 -52.30
N ARG A 23 -15.34 25.11 -51.45
CA ARG A 23 -15.38 23.64 -51.60
C ARG A 23 -14.71 23.11 -52.87
N LEU A 24 -13.57 22.46 -52.69
CA LEU A 24 -13.19 21.30 -53.50
C LEU A 24 -12.92 20.13 -52.55
N GLN A 25 -13.65 19.05 -52.81
CA GLN A 25 -13.46 17.73 -52.24
C GLN A 25 -12.02 17.27 -52.50
N SER A 26 -11.31 16.74 -51.50
CA SER A 26 -10.54 15.49 -51.63
C SER A 26 -9.89 15.10 -50.30
N GLU A 27 -10.08 13.83 -49.96
CA GLU A 27 -9.12 12.94 -49.29
C GLU A 27 -8.71 13.19 -47.82
N ARG A 28 -9.13 12.23 -46.98
CA ARG A 28 -8.38 11.62 -45.86
C ARG A 28 -7.10 12.38 -45.49
N ALA A 29 -7.14 13.08 -44.36
CA ALA A 29 -5.94 13.56 -43.69
C ALA A 29 -4.92 12.40 -43.58
N PRO A 30 -3.68 12.56 -44.09
CA PRO A 30 -2.70 11.49 -44.02
C PRO A 30 -2.37 11.24 -42.56
N ASN A 31 -2.46 9.97 -42.15
CA ASN A 31 -1.97 9.50 -40.87
C ASN A 31 -0.54 10.03 -40.69
N LYS A 32 -0.33 10.98 -39.77
CA LYS A 32 1.00 11.50 -39.45
C LYS A 32 1.83 10.33 -38.94
N ARG A 33 2.65 9.74 -39.81
CA ARG A 33 3.63 8.72 -39.45
C ARG A 33 4.51 9.31 -38.34
N LYS A 34 4.32 8.86 -37.09
CA LYS A 34 5.24 9.16 -35.99
C LYS A 34 6.63 8.73 -36.44
N ARG A 35 7.52 9.69 -36.67
CA ARG A 35 8.93 9.40 -36.91
C ARG A 35 9.51 8.96 -35.57
N TYR A 36 9.70 7.66 -35.39
CA TYR A 36 10.44 7.12 -34.26
C TYR A 36 11.89 7.59 -34.38
N THR A 37 12.22 8.66 -33.68
CA THR A 37 13.61 9.08 -33.49
C THR A 37 14.26 8.19 -32.44
N MET A 38 15.58 8.08 -32.45
CA MET A 38 16.34 7.38 -31.40
C MET A 38 15.97 7.90 -29.99
N ALA A 39 15.69 9.21 -29.87
CA ALA A 39 15.19 9.81 -28.63
C ALA A 39 13.80 9.31 -28.23
N SER A 40 12.88 9.13 -29.19
CA SER A 40 11.55 8.55 -28.92
C SER A 40 11.65 7.11 -28.44
N GLN A 41 12.57 6.32 -29.01
CA GLN A 41 12.82 4.95 -28.58
C GLN A 41 13.38 4.90 -27.16
N PHE A 42 14.30 5.81 -26.82
CA PHE A 42 14.88 5.90 -25.47
C PHE A 42 13.84 6.27 -24.41
N VAL A 43 12.91 7.20 -24.72
CA VAL A 43 11.81 7.56 -23.82
C VAL A 43 10.84 6.38 -23.61
N ASP A 44 10.55 5.63 -24.67
CA ASP A 44 9.71 4.43 -24.56
C ASP A 44 10.41 3.32 -23.75
N GLU A 45 11.73 3.17 -23.88
CA GLU A 45 12.55 2.27 -23.07
C GLU A 45 12.50 2.65 -21.58
N ILE A 46 12.68 3.94 -21.24
CA ILE A 46 12.59 4.42 -19.85
C ILE A 46 11.22 4.14 -19.25
N LYS A 47 10.13 4.40 -20.00
CA LYS A 47 8.77 4.10 -19.53
C LYS A 47 8.58 2.62 -19.30
N ARG A 48 9.13 1.77 -20.18
CA ARG A 48 9.07 0.32 -20.03
C ARG A 48 9.82 -0.14 -18.78
N ILE A 49 11.02 0.38 -18.53
CA ILE A 49 11.81 0.11 -17.32
C ILE A 49 11.05 0.54 -16.06
N ASN A 50 10.48 1.75 -16.06
CA ASN A 50 9.74 2.26 -14.90
C ASN A 50 8.50 1.40 -14.60
N SER A 51 7.76 0.98 -15.64
CA SER A 51 6.61 0.08 -15.48
C SER A 51 6.98 -1.33 -15.02
N ALA A 52 8.21 -1.78 -15.31
CA ALA A 52 8.73 -3.05 -14.81
C ALA A 52 9.12 -2.93 -13.33
N ALA A 53 9.79 -1.85 -12.96
CA ALA A 53 10.16 -1.54 -11.58
C ALA A 53 8.94 -1.39 -10.66
N GLU A 54 7.87 -0.73 -11.13
CA GLU A 54 6.60 -0.62 -10.40
C GLU A 54 5.98 -1.99 -10.13
N ARG A 55 5.99 -2.89 -11.14
CA ARG A 55 5.50 -4.27 -11.00
C ARG A 55 6.34 -5.09 -10.03
N GLU A 56 7.67 -4.99 -10.12
CA GLU A 56 8.58 -5.67 -9.19
C GLU A 56 8.37 -5.18 -7.76
N PHE A 57 8.25 -3.86 -7.57
CA PHE A 57 7.98 -3.27 -6.26
C PHE A 57 6.61 -3.69 -5.71
N GLU A 58 5.58 -3.77 -6.54
CA GLU A 58 4.26 -4.26 -6.12
C GLU A 58 4.34 -5.72 -5.63
N VAL A 59 5.07 -6.58 -6.33
CA VAL A 59 5.32 -7.96 -5.91
C VAL A 59 6.07 -8.01 -4.58
N PHE A 60 7.14 -7.23 -4.41
CA PHE A 60 7.86 -7.16 -3.13
C PHE A 60 6.96 -6.64 -2.00
N SER A 61 6.17 -5.60 -2.26
CA SER A 61 5.23 -5.06 -1.28
C SER A 61 4.19 -6.11 -0.86
N SER A 62 3.74 -6.96 -1.79
CA SER A 62 2.79 -8.03 -1.50
C SER A 62 3.38 -9.15 -0.64
N MET A 63 4.69 -9.42 -0.77
CA MET A 63 5.41 -10.36 0.08
C MET A 63 5.72 -9.80 1.47
N LEU A 64 5.86 -8.47 1.56
CA LEU A 64 6.13 -7.75 2.80
C LEU A 64 4.86 -7.39 3.58
N LYS A 65 3.67 -7.51 2.97
CA LYS A 65 2.42 -7.34 3.71
C LYS A 65 2.37 -8.40 4.81
N PRO A 66 2.28 -8.00 6.10
CA PRO A 66 2.13 -8.95 7.17
C PRO A 66 0.87 -9.78 6.86
N LYS A 67 1.03 -11.11 6.79
CA LYS A 67 -0.10 -12.03 6.76
C LYS A 67 -1.00 -11.60 7.91
N THR A 68 -2.25 -11.23 7.60
CA THR A 68 -3.29 -10.83 8.56
C THR A 68 -3.03 -11.51 9.90
N GLU A 69 -2.47 -10.76 10.85
CA GLU A 69 -1.93 -11.33 12.06
C GLU A 69 -3.13 -11.84 12.85
N VAL A 70 -3.37 -13.15 12.78
CA VAL A 70 -4.36 -13.79 13.64
C VAL A 70 -3.94 -13.45 15.05
N SER A 71 -4.86 -12.76 15.76
CA SER A 71 -4.62 -12.20 17.07
C SER A 71 -4.10 -13.27 18.03
N TYR A 72 -3.23 -12.87 18.94
CA TYR A 72 -2.58 -13.81 19.84
C TYR A 72 -3.60 -14.47 20.77
N SER A 73 -4.67 -13.76 21.15
CA SER A 73 -5.75 -14.34 21.95
C SER A 73 -6.42 -15.52 21.24
N ILE A 74 -6.75 -15.41 19.96
CA ILE A 74 -7.35 -16.50 19.17
C ILE A 74 -6.44 -17.74 19.17
N LYS A 75 -5.15 -17.55 18.88
CA LYS A 75 -4.17 -18.66 18.89
C LYS A 75 -3.99 -19.25 20.29
N ALA A 76 -4.00 -18.41 21.33
CA ALA A 76 -3.88 -18.86 22.71
C ALA A 76 -5.09 -19.72 23.13
N VAL A 77 -6.30 -19.38 22.68
CA VAL A 77 -7.51 -20.19 22.91
C VAL A 77 -7.38 -21.57 22.28
N GLU A 78 -6.88 -21.67 21.05
CA GLU A 78 -6.66 -22.97 20.38
C GLU A 78 -5.67 -23.85 21.17
N VAL A 79 -4.59 -23.25 21.67
CA VAL A 79 -3.59 -23.93 22.50
C VAL A 79 -4.18 -24.35 23.86
N LEU A 80 -4.97 -23.48 24.51
CA LEU A 80 -5.66 -23.83 25.76
C LEU A 80 -6.57 -25.04 25.60
N GLN A 81 -7.39 -25.05 24.55
CA GLN A 81 -8.33 -26.16 24.31
C GLN A 81 -7.60 -27.48 24.00
N SER A 82 -6.48 -27.42 23.27
CA SER A 82 -5.74 -28.61 22.85
C SER A 82 -4.80 -29.18 23.90
N GLU A 83 -4.10 -28.32 24.67
CA GLU A 83 -3.07 -28.75 25.63
C GLU A 83 -3.56 -28.79 27.09
N PHE A 84 -4.56 -27.98 27.47
CA PHE A 84 -4.94 -27.78 28.88
C PHE A 84 -6.30 -28.35 29.25
N SER A 85 -7.06 -28.90 28.30
CA SER A 85 -8.40 -29.47 28.55
C SER A 85 -8.41 -30.69 29.48
N SER A 86 -7.28 -31.38 29.65
CA SER A 86 -7.11 -32.47 30.62
C SER A 86 -6.46 -32.05 31.94
N ILE A 87 -5.99 -30.81 32.04
CA ILE A 87 -5.23 -30.29 33.18
C ILE A 87 -6.13 -29.41 34.05
N LEU A 88 -6.90 -28.52 33.41
CA LEU A 88 -7.76 -27.55 34.06
C LEU A 88 -9.20 -28.07 34.13
N ASP A 89 -9.88 -27.79 35.23
CA ASP A 89 -11.33 -27.98 35.31
C ASP A 89 -12.10 -26.93 34.46
N MET A 90 -13.42 -27.06 34.37
CA MET A 90 -14.22 -26.12 33.55
C MET A 90 -14.15 -24.68 34.07
N ASP A 91 -14.15 -24.47 35.39
CA ASP A 91 -14.12 -23.13 35.97
C ASP A 91 -12.74 -22.49 35.81
N GLU A 92 -11.68 -23.30 35.83
CA GLU A 92 -10.30 -22.90 35.57
C GLU A 92 -10.08 -22.60 34.09
N MET A 93 -10.70 -23.37 33.19
CA MET A 93 -10.69 -23.10 31.75
C MET A 93 -11.37 -21.78 31.40
N ILE A 94 -12.51 -21.47 32.02
CA ILE A 94 -13.20 -20.19 31.82
C ILE A 94 -12.30 -19.03 32.26
N ALA A 95 -11.73 -19.13 33.46
CA ALA A 95 -10.79 -18.12 33.96
C ALA A 95 -9.53 -18.01 33.07
N ALA A 96 -9.02 -19.14 32.54
CA ALA A 96 -7.89 -19.14 31.63
C ALA A 96 -8.21 -18.42 30.31
N PHE A 97 -9.44 -18.55 29.79
CA PHE A 97 -9.88 -17.77 28.63
C PHE A 97 -9.88 -16.27 28.91
N GLU A 98 -10.36 -15.82 30.07
CA GLU A 98 -10.31 -14.42 30.47
C GLU A 98 -8.86 -13.91 30.61
N VAL A 99 -7.94 -14.76 31.09
CA VAL A 99 -6.51 -14.43 31.17
C VAL A 99 -5.92 -14.19 29.78
N VAL A 100 -6.24 -15.02 28.78
CA VAL A 100 -5.70 -14.91 27.42
C VAL A 100 -6.52 -14.01 26.49
N GLU A 101 -7.64 -13.46 26.93
CA GLU A 101 -8.35 -12.40 26.18
C GLU A 101 -7.46 -11.16 26.01
N ASN A 102 -6.57 -10.90 26.97
CA ASN A 102 -5.57 -9.85 26.85
C ASN A 102 -4.44 -10.26 25.89
N GLU A 103 -4.28 -9.54 24.78
CA GLU A 103 -3.27 -9.82 23.74
C GLU A 103 -1.84 -9.96 24.27
N ASN A 104 -1.42 -9.15 25.25
CA ASN A 104 -0.06 -9.26 25.80
C ASN A 104 0.12 -10.53 26.62
N ARG A 105 -0.91 -10.92 27.39
CA ARG A 105 -0.91 -12.17 28.16
C ARG A 105 -0.96 -13.38 27.23
N ALA A 106 -1.77 -13.31 26.18
CA ALA A 106 -1.86 -14.34 25.14
C ALA A 106 -0.53 -14.52 24.41
N ALA A 107 0.12 -13.42 24.00
CA ALA A 107 1.43 -13.46 23.39
C ALA A 107 2.44 -14.11 24.33
N MET A 108 2.50 -13.68 25.60
CA MET A 108 3.41 -14.29 26.58
C MET A 108 3.14 -15.78 26.78
N PHE A 109 1.88 -16.18 26.92
CA PHE A 109 1.45 -17.58 27.01
C PHE A 109 1.95 -18.43 25.83
N LEU A 110 1.80 -17.93 24.61
CA LEU A 110 2.25 -18.61 23.40
C LEU A 110 3.77 -18.76 23.30
N HIS A 111 4.53 -17.81 23.86
CA HIS A 111 6.00 -17.86 23.85
C HIS A 111 6.59 -18.76 24.94
N MET A 112 5.86 -19.00 26.04
CA MET A 112 6.23 -19.99 27.05
C MET A 112 5.94 -21.41 26.55
N GLN A 113 6.57 -22.44 27.11
CA GLN A 113 6.32 -23.85 26.75
C GLN A 113 6.41 -24.76 27.97
N GLY A 114 5.72 -25.90 27.90
CA GLY A 114 5.81 -26.97 28.89
C GLY A 114 5.39 -26.55 30.31
N PRO A 115 6.05 -27.07 31.36
CA PRO A 115 5.64 -26.84 32.75
C PRO A 115 5.65 -25.36 33.17
N VAL A 116 6.48 -24.54 32.54
CA VAL A 116 6.55 -23.09 32.83
C VAL A 116 5.27 -22.39 32.37
N ARG A 117 4.75 -22.76 31.19
CA ARG A 117 3.50 -22.23 30.65
C ARG A 117 2.32 -22.59 31.58
N GLU A 118 2.29 -23.83 32.04
CA GLU A 118 1.26 -24.34 32.96
C GLU A 118 1.29 -23.62 34.32
N ALA A 119 2.44 -23.59 34.99
CA ALA A 119 2.56 -22.92 36.29
C ALA A 119 2.25 -21.42 36.21
N TRP A 120 2.64 -20.77 35.10
CA TRP A 120 2.28 -19.38 34.86
C TRP A 120 0.76 -19.21 34.73
N LEU A 121 0.10 -20.08 33.96
CA LEU A 121 -1.34 -20.00 33.71
C LEU A 121 -2.14 -20.20 35.00
N ILE A 122 -1.80 -21.23 35.79
CA ILE A 122 -2.43 -21.51 37.09
C ILE A 122 -2.33 -20.27 37.99
N ARG A 123 -1.14 -19.67 38.08
CA ARG A 123 -0.94 -18.45 38.87
C ARG A 123 -1.80 -17.28 38.39
N GLN A 124 -1.99 -17.11 37.07
CA GLN A 124 -2.85 -16.04 36.57
C GLN A 124 -4.32 -16.28 36.93
N VAL A 125 -4.79 -17.53 36.82
CA VAL A 125 -6.15 -17.93 37.19
C VAL A 125 -6.39 -17.69 38.69
N GLU A 126 -5.45 -18.06 39.55
CA GLU A 126 -5.53 -17.81 41.00
C GLU A 126 -5.62 -16.32 41.32
N ASN A 127 -4.80 -15.49 40.66
CA ASN A 127 -4.83 -14.03 40.86
C ASN A 127 -6.18 -13.43 40.46
N LEU A 128 -6.77 -13.91 39.36
CA LEU A 128 -8.06 -13.45 38.85
C LEU A 128 -9.22 -13.83 39.79
N ARG A 129 -9.14 -15.00 40.42
CA ARG A 129 -10.11 -15.45 41.45
C ARG A 129 -9.98 -14.72 42.78
N SER A 130 -8.83 -14.08 43.02
CA SER A 130 -8.55 -13.35 44.26
C SER A 130 -8.98 -11.88 44.22
N THR A 131 -9.42 -11.39 43.05
CA THR A 131 -9.99 -10.06 42.82
C THR A 131 -11.51 -10.07 42.89
#